data_AF-A0A3Q7I8G7-F1
#
_entry.id   AF-A0A3Q7I8G7-F1
#
_cell.length_a   1.000
_cell.length_b   1.000
_cell.length_c   1.000
_cell.angle_alpha   90.00
_cell.angle_beta   90.00
_cell.angle_gamma   90.00
#
_symmetry.space_group_name_H-M   'P 1'
#
loop_
_entity.id
_entity.type
_entity.pdbx_description
1 polymer ?
#
loop_
_entity_poly.entity_id
_entity_poly.type
_entity_poly.pdbx_seq_one_letter_code
_entity_poly.pdbx_strand_id
1 'polypeptide(L)'
;MAILSDYQEENQEQTLKEEENSSSTPKEEKLKPNKSNGLDMENYSWGQSLQEVTINVPVPPVSILFTLGTKSRFIIVEIKANTLKVGLKNQPLILDGEYFKGVKVDECYWSLEDQKEISILLTKQNKCDWWKSLFKGGEEIDTQKVEPEPSKLSDLDTETRAAVEKMMFDQRQKQMGLPSSEEIKNQDMLKQFMKQNPHMAKNFGSNSKMMMPNSRMMV
;
A
#
# COMPACT_ATOMS: atom_id res chain seq x y z
N MET A 1 26.84 12.74 16.68
CA MET A 1 26.25 11.61 17.43
C MET A 1 24.88 11.93 18.02
N ALA A 2 24.55 13.17 18.38
CA ALA A 2 23.23 13.54 18.94
C ALA A 2 22.02 13.39 17.98
N ILE A 3 22.21 13.57 16.67
CA ILE A 3 21.07 13.55 15.71
C ILE A 3 20.46 12.15 15.53
N LEU A 4 21.25 11.09 15.79
CA LEU A 4 20.78 9.70 15.68
C LEU A 4 20.06 9.22 16.94
N SER A 5 20.37 9.78 18.11
CA SER A 5 19.65 9.45 19.35
C SER A 5 18.25 10.04 19.36
N ASP A 6 18.11 11.29 18.90
CA ASP A 6 16.81 11.99 18.85
C ASP A 6 15.83 11.28 17.89
N TYR A 7 16.36 10.73 16.79
CA TYR A 7 15.59 9.95 15.81
C TYR A 7 15.13 8.57 16.35
N GLN A 8 15.86 8.00 17.31
CA GLN A 8 15.49 6.73 17.94
C GLN A 8 14.50 6.92 19.09
N GLU A 9 14.60 8.03 19.83
CA GLU A 9 13.67 8.36 20.91
C GLU A 9 12.27 8.74 20.38
N GLU A 10 12.17 9.51 19.28
CA GLU A 10 10.86 9.82 18.65
C GLU A 10 10.14 8.56 18.13
N ASN A 11 10.87 7.59 17.59
CA ASN A 11 10.31 6.32 17.12
C ASN A 11 9.88 5.41 18.28
N GLN A 12 10.58 5.46 19.42
CA GLN A 12 10.21 4.72 20.62
C GLN A 12 8.98 5.31 21.30
N GLU A 13 8.85 6.64 21.37
CA GLU A 13 7.63 7.27 21.87
C GLU A 13 6.40 7.05 20.97
N GLN A 14 6.59 6.99 19.64
CA GLN A 14 5.49 6.64 18.72
C GLN A 14 5.04 5.19 18.88
N THR A 15 5.96 4.25 19.05
CA THR A 15 5.63 2.83 19.26
C THR A 15 4.97 2.58 20.63
N LEU A 16 5.41 3.28 21.68
CA LEU A 16 4.81 3.16 23.02
C LEU A 16 3.41 3.80 23.10
N LYS A 17 3.12 4.87 22.34
CA LYS A 17 1.78 5.47 22.27
C LYS A 17 0.78 4.64 21.47
N GLU A 18 1.24 3.77 20.56
CA GLU A 18 0.37 2.85 19.81
C GLU A 18 -0.04 1.62 20.63
N GLU A 19 0.76 1.19 21.62
CA GLU A 19 0.47 0.01 22.44
C GLU A 19 -0.56 0.26 23.55
N GLU A 20 -0.70 1.49 24.08
CA GLU A 20 -1.64 1.75 25.19
C GLU A 20 -3.10 1.98 24.76
N ASN A 21 -3.42 2.11 23.46
CA ASN A 21 -4.81 2.34 23.03
C ASN A 21 -5.58 1.06 22.65
N SER A 22 -5.11 -0.11 23.10
CA SER A 22 -5.78 -1.40 22.84
C SER A 22 -6.91 -1.73 23.83
N SER A 23 -7.71 -0.73 24.24
CA SER A 23 -8.92 -0.99 25.03
C SER A 23 -10.20 -0.65 24.26
N SER A 24 -10.88 -1.71 23.84
CA SER A 24 -12.33 -1.78 23.53
C SER A 24 -12.89 -0.88 22.43
N THR A 25 -12.71 -1.29 21.17
CA THR A 25 -13.67 -1.02 20.08
C THR A 25 -13.80 -2.26 19.19
N PRO A 26 -14.98 -2.53 18.60
CA PRO A 26 -15.17 -3.68 17.71
C PRO A 26 -14.17 -3.60 16.56
N LYS A 27 -13.48 -4.70 16.24
CA LYS A 27 -12.57 -4.78 15.10
C LYS A 27 -13.32 -4.44 13.82
N GLU A 28 -13.20 -3.20 13.35
CA GLU A 28 -13.50 -2.86 11.97
C GLU A 28 -12.59 -3.70 11.07
N GLU A 29 -13.19 -4.62 10.31
CA GLU A 29 -12.46 -5.40 9.31
C GLU A 29 -11.94 -4.45 8.23
N LYS A 30 -10.64 -4.14 8.30
CA LYS A 30 -9.95 -3.37 7.25
C LYS A 30 -10.09 -4.10 5.91
N LEU A 31 -10.52 -3.37 4.89
CA LEU A 31 -10.84 -3.91 3.58
C LEU A 31 -9.57 -4.25 2.79
N LYS A 32 -9.66 -5.26 1.93
CA LYS A 32 -8.57 -5.54 0.99
C LYS A 32 -8.53 -4.44 -0.08
N PRO A 33 -7.36 -3.82 -0.36
CA PRO A 33 -7.25 -2.82 -1.43
C PRO A 33 -7.62 -3.39 -2.81
N ASN A 34 -8.14 -2.52 -3.69
CA ASN A 34 -8.30 -2.83 -5.12
C ASN A 34 -6.94 -2.85 -5.85
N LYS A 35 -6.95 -3.12 -7.17
CA LYS A 35 -5.71 -3.18 -7.99
C LYS A 35 -4.92 -1.88 -8.02
N SER A 36 -5.56 -0.77 -7.70
CA SER A 36 -4.94 0.56 -7.65
C SER A 36 -4.67 0.98 -6.20
N ASN A 37 -4.62 0.06 -5.24
CA ASN A 37 -4.31 0.31 -3.83
C ASN A 37 -5.28 1.25 -3.10
N GLY A 38 -6.51 1.37 -3.59
CA GLY A 38 -7.62 2.10 -2.93
C GLY A 38 -8.84 1.19 -2.77
N LEU A 39 -10.05 1.73 -3.02
CA LEU A 39 -11.31 1.00 -2.95
C LEU A 39 -12.21 1.28 -4.15
N ASP A 40 -13.05 0.30 -4.46
CA ASP A 40 -14.16 0.42 -5.39
C ASP A 40 -15.45 0.60 -4.57
N MET A 41 -16.09 1.76 -4.69
CA MET A 41 -17.37 2.07 -4.06
C MET A 41 -18.50 2.06 -5.10
N GLU A 42 -19.74 2.21 -4.65
CA GLU A 42 -20.92 2.17 -5.52
C GLU A 42 -20.93 3.31 -6.56
N ASN A 43 -20.50 4.52 -6.15
CA ASN A 43 -20.62 5.75 -6.94
C ASN A 43 -19.27 6.35 -7.38
N TYR A 44 -18.15 5.77 -6.94
CA TYR A 44 -16.81 6.15 -7.37
C TYR A 44 -15.82 5.03 -7.06
N SER A 45 -14.66 5.06 -7.69
CA SER A 45 -13.50 4.29 -7.25
C SER A 45 -12.34 5.23 -7.00
N TRP A 46 -11.42 4.80 -6.15
CA TRP A 46 -10.16 5.52 -5.97
C TRP A 46 -9.00 4.55 -5.91
N GLY A 47 -7.85 5.06 -6.31
CA GLY A 47 -6.56 4.40 -6.26
C GLY A 47 -5.51 5.38 -5.78
N GLN A 48 -4.30 4.87 -5.56
CA GLN A 48 -3.18 5.68 -5.11
C GLN A 48 -1.84 5.05 -5.45
N SER A 49 -0.85 5.93 -5.55
CA SER A 49 0.57 5.64 -5.39
C SER A 49 1.06 6.28 -4.08
N LEU A 50 2.36 6.24 -3.79
CA LEU A 50 2.92 6.99 -2.66
C LEU A 50 2.73 8.51 -2.80
N GLN A 51 2.67 9.02 -4.03
CA GLN A 51 2.68 10.45 -4.32
C GLN A 51 1.29 11.01 -4.63
N GLU A 52 0.41 10.18 -5.17
CA GLU A 52 -0.84 10.63 -5.80
C GLU A 52 -2.02 9.75 -5.39
N VAL A 53 -3.22 10.32 -5.52
CA VAL A 53 -4.51 9.62 -5.40
C VAL A 53 -5.28 9.88 -6.70
N THR A 54 -5.78 8.83 -7.33
CA THR A 54 -6.68 8.91 -8.48
C THR A 54 -8.11 8.62 -8.01
N ILE A 55 -9.07 9.40 -8.46
CA ILE A 55 -10.50 9.21 -8.14
C ILE A 55 -11.27 9.23 -9.45
N ASN A 56 -12.06 8.19 -9.67
CA ASN A 56 -12.89 8.05 -10.86
C ASN A 56 -14.36 8.03 -10.43
N VAL A 57 -15.13 8.97 -10.96
CA VAL A 57 -16.56 9.12 -10.64
C VAL A 57 -17.37 8.93 -11.92
N PRO A 58 -18.04 7.78 -12.10
CA PRO A 58 -18.95 7.58 -13.22
C PRO A 58 -20.09 8.59 -13.20
N VAL A 59 -20.40 9.18 -14.35
CA VAL A 59 -21.56 10.06 -14.50
C VAL A 59 -22.82 9.19 -14.52
N PRO A 60 -23.80 9.43 -13.61
CA PRO A 60 -24.99 8.58 -13.52
C PRO A 60 -25.78 8.52 -14.84
N PRO A 61 -26.17 7.32 -15.32
CA PRO A 61 -26.90 7.15 -16.58
C PRO A 61 -28.26 7.84 -16.63
N VAL A 62 -28.89 7.99 -15.45
CA VAL A 62 -30.20 8.64 -15.26
C VAL A 62 -30.13 10.16 -15.34
N SER A 63 -28.93 10.74 -15.41
CA SER A 63 -28.78 12.16 -15.64
C SER A 63 -29.24 12.48 -17.06
N ILE A 64 -30.14 13.45 -17.24
CA ILE A 64 -30.49 14.04 -18.54
C ILE A 64 -29.23 14.46 -19.33
N LEU A 65 -28.13 14.76 -18.62
CA LEU A 65 -26.86 15.09 -19.25
C LEU A 65 -26.15 13.87 -19.85
N PHE A 66 -26.36 12.66 -19.34
CA PHE A 66 -25.76 11.45 -19.90
C PHE A 66 -26.29 11.16 -21.32
N THR A 67 -27.59 11.40 -21.57
CA THR A 67 -28.21 11.19 -22.89
C THR A 67 -27.93 12.33 -23.88
N LEU A 68 -27.68 13.55 -23.40
CA LEU A 68 -27.37 14.73 -24.21
C LEU A 68 -25.86 15.01 -24.36
N GLY A 69 -25.02 14.20 -23.72
CA GLY A 69 -23.59 14.41 -23.60
C GLY A 69 -23.22 15.37 -22.47
N THR A 70 -22.65 14.83 -21.39
CA THR A 70 -22.22 15.62 -20.23
C THR A 70 -21.13 16.60 -20.66
N LYS A 71 -21.34 17.88 -20.39
CA LYS A 71 -20.34 18.93 -20.65
C LYS A 71 -19.74 19.41 -19.34
N SER A 72 -18.45 19.74 -19.35
CA SER A 72 -17.72 20.20 -18.16
C SER A 72 -18.40 21.37 -17.43
N ARG A 73 -19.11 22.24 -18.16
CA ARG A 73 -19.86 23.37 -17.56
C ARG A 73 -20.97 22.97 -16.58
N PHE A 74 -21.42 21.71 -16.61
CA PHE A 74 -22.45 21.17 -15.72
C PHE A 74 -21.86 20.37 -14.56
N ILE A 75 -20.54 20.26 -14.49
CA ILE A 75 -19.83 19.53 -13.44
C ILE A 75 -19.30 20.54 -12.44
N ILE A 76 -19.38 20.18 -11.16
CA ILE A 76 -18.76 20.88 -10.05
C ILE A 76 -17.64 19.98 -9.56
N VAL A 77 -16.40 20.45 -9.65
CA VAL A 77 -15.23 19.85 -9.00
C VAL A 77 -14.52 20.96 -8.24
N GLU A 78 -14.59 20.92 -6.91
CA GLU A 78 -13.87 21.85 -6.04
C GLU A 78 -12.80 21.07 -5.26
N ILE A 79 -11.54 21.31 -5.60
CA ILE A 79 -10.38 20.74 -4.92
C ILE A 79 -9.80 21.83 -4.01
N LYS A 80 -9.78 21.58 -2.70
CA LYS A 80 -9.12 22.44 -1.70
C LYS A 80 -8.09 21.61 -0.95
N ALA A 81 -7.23 22.23 -0.15
CA ALA A 81 -6.11 21.53 0.51
C ALA A 81 -6.55 20.31 1.33
N ASN A 82 -7.73 20.37 1.96
CA ASN A 82 -8.23 19.32 2.84
C ASN A 82 -9.62 18.79 2.43
N THR A 83 -10.27 19.30 1.39
CA THR A 83 -11.65 18.92 1.07
C THR A 83 -11.87 18.74 -0.43
N LEU A 84 -12.74 17.80 -0.78
CA LEU A 84 -13.21 17.57 -2.14
C LEU A 84 -14.72 17.72 -2.23
N LYS A 85 -15.18 18.42 -3.27
CA LYS A 85 -16.57 18.38 -3.70
C LYS A 85 -16.66 17.99 -5.17
N VAL A 86 -17.49 16.99 -5.48
CA VAL A 86 -17.74 16.52 -6.85
C VAL A 86 -19.22 16.32 -7.03
N GLY A 87 -19.78 16.82 -8.12
CA GLY A 87 -21.17 16.56 -8.47
C GLY A 87 -21.61 17.23 -9.76
N LEU A 88 -22.90 17.11 -10.05
CA LEU A 88 -23.53 17.81 -11.16
C LEU A 88 -24.24 19.07 -10.64
N LYS A 89 -24.24 20.13 -11.45
CA LYS A 89 -24.98 21.36 -11.12
C LYS A 89 -26.44 21.05 -10.88
N ASN A 90 -27.00 21.63 -9.82
CA ASN A 90 -28.39 21.47 -9.40
C ASN A 90 -28.78 20.02 -9.03
N GLN A 91 -27.80 19.18 -8.66
CA GLN A 91 -28.00 17.84 -8.12
C GLN A 91 -27.26 17.72 -6.78
N PRO A 92 -27.60 16.73 -5.94
CA PRO A 92 -26.79 16.38 -4.78
C PRO A 92 -25.33 16.10 -5.20
N LEU A 93 -24.39 16.47 -4.32
CA LEU A 93 -22.98 16.16 -4.54
C LEU A 93 -22.78 14.63 -4.47
N ILE A 94 -21.98 14.11 -5.39
CA ILE A 94 -21.58 12.71 -5.42
C ILE A 94 -20.50 12.47 -4.36
N LEU A 95 -19.56 13.42 -4.23
CA LEU A 95 -18.54 13.44 -3.19
C LEU A 95 -18.59 14.79 -2.48
N ASP A 96 -18.63 14.77 -1.15
CA ASP A 96 -18.44 15.93 -0.28
C ASP A 96 -17.78 15.45 1.02
N GLY A 97 -16.49 15.73 1.18
CA GLY A 97 -15.74 15.19 2.31
C GLY A 97 -14.39 15.85 2.55
N GLU A 98 -13.89 15.69 3.78
CA GLU A 98 -12.54 16.07 4.17
C GLU A 98 -11.58 14.91 3.91
N TYR A 99 -10.50 15.15 3.18
CA TYR A 99 -9.48 14.15 2.87
C TYR A 99 -8.88 13.54 4.12
N PHE A 100 -8.41 12.30 3.99
CA PHE A 100 -7.63 11.65 5.04
C PHE A 100 -6.38 12.47 5.43
N LYS A 101 -5.66 13.00 4.44
CA LYS A 101 -4.50 13.91 4.60
C LYS A 101 -4.53 15.03 3.55
N GLY A 102 -3.73 16.08 3.78
CA GLY A 102 -3.68 17.24 2.89
C GLY A 102 -3.12 16.94 1.50
N VAL A 103 -3.55 17.73 0.50
CA VAL A 103 -3.10 17.68 -0.90
C VAL A 103 -2.49 19.01 -1.33
N LYS A 104 -1.58 18.97 -2.30
CA LYS A 104 -1.01 20.15 -2.95
C LYS A 104 -1.91 20.57 -4.11
N VAL A 105 -2.86 21.46 -3.83
CA VAL A 105 -3.94 21.88 -4.75
C VAL A 105 -3.43 22.31 -6.13
N ASP A 106 -2.30 23.03 -6.19
CA ASP A 106 -1.71 23.51 -7.45
C ASP A 106 -1.20 22.39 -8.37
N GLU A 107 -1.01 21.18 -7.82
CA GLU A 107 -0.61 19.96 -8.54
C GLU A 107 -1.78 18.97 -8.68
N CYS A 108 -3.01 19.40 -8.41
CA CYS A 108 -4.21 18.59 -8.62
C CYS A 108 -4.94 19.03 -9.90
N TYR A 109 -5.52 18.07 -10.61
CA TYR A 109 -6.33 18.38 -11.79
C TYR A 109 -7.48 17.38 -11.93
N TRP A 110 -8.44 17.72 -12.78
CA TRP A 110 -9.54 16.84 -13.13
C TRP A 110 -9.85 16.93 -14.62
N SER A 111 -10.41 15.85 -15.16
CA SER A 111 -10.86 15.74 -16.54
C SER A 111 -12.21 15.05 -16.61
N LEU A 112 -12.92 15.29 -17.70
CA LEU A 112 -14.14 14.55 -18.07
C LEU A 112 -13.79 13.66 -19.26
N GLU A 113 -13.79 12.36 -19.04
CA GLU A 113 -13.45 11.33 -20.02
C GLU A 113 -14.72 10.81 -20.69
N ASP A 114 -14.75 10.84 -22.02
CA ASP A 114 -15.84 10.37 -22.89
C ASP A 114 -17.24 10.87 -22.50
N GLN A 115 -17.33 11.98 -21.75
CA GLN A 115 -18.56 12.54 -21.18
C GLN A 115 -19.29 11.59 -20.20
N LYS A 116 -18.57 10.57 -19.71
CA LYS A 116 -19.11 9.47 -18.90
C LYS A 116 -18.39 9.29 -17.58
N GLU A 117 -17.16 9.77 -17.43
CA GLU A 117 -16.39 9.59 -16.20
C GLU A 117 -15.64 10.86 -15.84
N ILE A 118 -15.70 11.25 -14.57
CA ILE A 118 -14.90 12.35 -14.02
C ILE A 118 -13.67 11.73 -13.38
N SER A 119 -12.51 12.02 -13.94
CA SER A 119 -11.21 11.58 -13.41
C SER A 119 -10.56 12.72 -12.65
N ILE A 120 -10.09 12.46 -11.44
CA ILE A 120 -9.46 13.45 -10.56
C ILE A 120 -8.11 12.89 -10.14
N LEU A 121 -7.04 13.67 -10.37
CA LEU A 121 -5.72 13.39 -9.80
C LEU A 121 -5.47 14.37 -8.66
N LEU A 122 -5.19 13.82 -7.47
CA LEU A 122 -4.77 14.56 -6.30
C LEU A 122 -3.30 14.29 -6.01
N THR A 123 -2.50 15.34 -5.90
CA THR A 123 -1.12 15.20 -5.46
C THR A 123 -1.04 15.34 -3.94
N LYS A 124 -0.54 14.31 -3.26
CA LYS A 124 -0.41 14.30 -1.79
C LYS A 124 0.60 15.33 -1.33
N GLN A 125 0.32 15.95 -0.17
CA GLN A 125 1.30 16.82 0.47
C GLN A 125 2.48 16.02 1.04
N ASN A 126 2.22 14.85 1.64
CA ASN A 126 3.26 13.88 1.99
C ASN A 126 3.33 12.79 0.90
N LYS A 127 4.45 12.75 0.17
CA LYS A 127 4.68 11.86 -0.99
C LYS A 127 5.27 10.49 -0.60
N CYS A 128 5.26 10.14 0.68
CA CYS A 128 5.77 8.88 1.21
C CYS A 128 4.73 8.08 2.01
N ASP A 129 3.44 8.45 1.94
CA ASP A 129 2.39 7.87 2.77
C ASP A 129 1.30 7.18 1.97
N TRP A 130 0.96 5.95 2.38
CA TRP A 130 -0.26 5.27 1.96
C TRP A 130 -1.46 5.80 2.76
N TRP A 131 -2.51 6.19 2.05
CA TRP A 131 -3.77 6.60 2.68
C TRP A 131 -4.59 5.36 3.00
N LYS A 132 -5.06 5.25 4.24
CA LYS A 132 -5.94 4.15 4.63
C LYS A 132 -7.39 4.37 4.17
N SER A 133 -7.80 5.61 3.91
CA SER A 133 -9.11 5.95 3.36
C SER A 133 -8.99 7.18 2.48
N LEU A 134 -10.00 7.44 1.62
CA LEU A 134 -10.05 8.67 0.84
C LEU A 134 -10.43 9.88 1.71
N PHE A 135 -11.45 9.71 2.55
CA PHE A 135 -11.98 10.72 3.45
C PHE A 135 -11.83 10.31 4.92
N LYS A 136 -11.80 11.29 5.83
CA LYS A 136 -11.82 11.03 7.28
C LYS A 136 -13.11 10.32 7.68
N GLY A 137 -12.98 9.25 8.46
CA GLY A 137 -14.12 8.43 8.91
C GLY A 137 -14.79 7.62 7.80
N GLY A 138 -14.21 7.56 6.60
CA GLY A 138 -14.64 6.64 5.54
C GLY A 138 -14.05 5.24 5.72
N GLU A 139 -14.46 4.31 4.85
CA GLU A 139 -13.98 2.93 4.87
C GLU A 139 -12.46 2.83 4.72
N GLU A 140 -11.83 2.00 5.57
CA GLU A 140 -10.38 1.87 5.63
C GLU A 140 -9.89 0.60 4.92
N ILE A 141 -8.82 0.74 4.14
CA ILE A 141 -8.06 -0.36 3.57
C ILE A 141 -6.98 -0.86 4.54
N ASP A 142 -6.65 -2.14 4.39
CA ASP A 142 -5.46 -2.72 4.97
C ASP A 142 -4.22 -2.32 4.18
N THR A 143 -3.54 -1.26 4.63
CA THR A 143 -2.34 -0.73 3.98
C THR A 143 -1.17 -1.71 3.97
N GLN A 144 -1.20 -2.80 4.75
CA GLN A 144 -0.19 -3.87 4.69
C GLN A 144 -0.33 -4.74 3.43
N LYS A 145 -1.49 -4.71 2.78
CA LYS A 145 -1.79 -5.46 1.56
C LYS A 145 -1.67 -4.63 0.29
N VAL A 146 -1.21 -3.38 0.42
CA VAL A 146 -0.94 -2.51 -0.72
C VAL A 146 0.29 -3.01 -1.46
N GLU A 147 0.18 -3.11 -2.78
CA GLU A 147 1.28 -3.49 -3.65
C GLU A 147 1.94 -2.20 -4.15
N PRO A 148 3.17 -1.87 -3.70
CA PRO A 148 3.87 -0.71 -4.24
C PRO A 148 4.03 -0.90 -5.74
N GLU A 149 3.83 0.17 -6.50
CA GLU A 149 4.18 0.15 -7.91
C GLU A 149 5.64 -0.31 -8.03
N PRO A 150 5.98 -1.16 -9.01
CA PRO A 150 7.36 -1.51 -9.29
C PRO A 150 8.06 -0.22 -9.72
N SER A 151 8.60 0.49 -8.74
CA SER A 151 9.23 1.79 -8.87
C SER A 151 10.24 1.70 -9.99
N LYS A 152 9.92 2.30 -11.14
CA LYS A 152 10.69 2.32 -12.40
C LYS A 152 12.06 1.66 -12.25
N LEU A 153 12.09 0.34 -12.18
CA LEU A 153 13.34 -0.42 -12.03
C LEU A 153 14.22 -0.24 -13.28
N SER A 154 13.62 0.31 -14.35
CA SER A 154 14.27 0.81 -15.56
C SER A 154 15.18 2.02 -15.36
N ASP A 155 14.90 2.87 -14.37
CA ASP A 155 15.60 4.15 -14.17
C ASP A 155 16.78 3.99 -13.19
N LEU A 156 16.86 2.84 -12.51
CA LEU A 156 17.97 2.45 -11.65
C LEU A 156 19.01 1.70 -12.47
N ASP A 157 20.29 1.94 -12.18
CA ASP A 157 21.37 1.12 -12.73
C ASP A 157 21.18 -0.35 -12.33
N THR A 158 21.78 -1.27 -13.11
CA THR A 158 21.55 -2.71 -12.96
C THR A 158 21.90 -3.26 -11.58
N GLU A 159 22.84 -2.65 -10.87
CA GLU A 159 23.26 -3.06 -9.54
C GLU A 159 22.25 -2.64 -8.47
N THR A 160 21.83 -1.38 -8.48
CA THR A 160 20.82 -0.83 -7.56
C THR A 160 19.47 -1.53 -7.74
N ARG A 161 19.08 -1.81 -8.99
CA ARG A 161 17.87 -2.59 -9.33
C ARG A 161 17.88 -3.96 -8.67
N ALA A 162 18.97 -4.71 -8.83
CA ALA A 162 19.11 -6.06 -8.29
C ALA A 162 19.07 -6.07 -6.75
N ALA A 163 19.64 -5.04 -6.11
CA ALA A 163 19.58 -4.89 -4.66
C ALA A 163 18.16 -4.62 -4.15
N VAL A 164 17.40 -3.77 -4.83
CA VAL A 164 16.00 -3.47 -4.49
C VAL A 164 15.10 -4.68 -4.73
N GLU A 165 15.24 -5.37 -5.87
CA GLU A 165 14.49 -6.60 -6.16
C GLU A 165 14.78 -7.70 -5.11
N LYS A 166 16.06 -7.87 -4.72
CA LYS A 166 16.45 -8.79 -3.64
C LYS A 166 15.80 -8.40 -2.31
N MET A 167 15.83 -7.11 -1.96
CA MET A 167 15.22 -6.62 -0.71
C MET A 167 13.71 -6.85 -0.69
N MET A 168 13.01 -6.56 -1.80
CA MET A 168 11.57 -6.82 -1.93
C MET A 168 11.24 -8.32 -1.83
N PHE A 169 12.05 -9.18 -2.46
CA PHE A 169 11.90 -10.63 -2.35
C PHE A 169 12.10 -11.12 -0.90
N ASP A 170 13.17 -10.66 -0.24
CA ASP A 170 13.51 -11.07 1.12
C ASP A 170 12.45 -10.61 2.13
N GLN A 171 11.91 -9.41 1.96
CA GLN A 171 10.82 -8.90 2.78
C GLN A 171 9.54 -9.74 2.63
N ARG A 172 9.20 -10.15 1.40
CA ARG A 172 8.06 -11.03 1.12
C ARG A 172 8.25 -12.43 1.71
N GLN A 173 9.44 -13.01 1.55
CA GLN A 173 9.78 -14.32 2.12
C GLN A 173 9.68 -14.29 3.65
N LYS A 174 10.19 -13.24 4.29
CA LYS A 174 10.12 -13.05 5.74
C LYS A 174 8.68 -13.01 6.26
N GLN A 175 7.77 -12.32 5.55
CA GLN A 175 6.35 -12.30 5.92
C GLN A 175 5.68 -13.67 5.78
N MET A 176 6.11 -14.47 4.81
CA MET A 176 5.62 -15.83 4.58
C MET A 176 6.33 -16.89 5.45
N GLY A 177 7.29 -16.50 6.31
CA GLY A 177 8.13 -17.43 7.05
C GLY A 177 9.02 -18.31 6.15
N LEU A 178 9.26 -17.87 4.92
CA LEU A 178 10.08 -18.55 3.92
C LEU A 178 11.52 -18.02 3.93
N PRO A 179 12.50 -18.82 3.46
CA PRO A 179 13.90 -18.43 3.45
C PRO A 179 14.17 -17.26 2.48
N SER A 180 15.03 -16.35 2.90
CA SER A 180 15.54 -15.22 2.11
C SER A 180 16.41 -15.67 0.94
N SER A 181 16.72 -14.74 0.03
CA SER A 181 17.57 -14.96 -1.14
C SER A 181 18.95 -15.50 -0.77
N GLU A 182 19.53 -15.04 0.33
CA GLU A 182 20.85 -15.52 0.80
C GLU A 182 20.77 -16.94 1.34
N GLU A 183 19.72 -17.24 2.10
CA GLU A 183 19.50 -18.59 2.63
C GLU A 183 19.22 -19.59 1.51
N ILE A 184 18.46 -19.21 0.49
CA ILE A 184 18.23 -20.03 -0.71
C ILE A 184 19.56 -20.30 -1.43
N LYS A 185 20.36 -19.25 -1.69
CA LYS A 185 21.68 -19.40 -2.34
C LYS A 185 22.61 -20.29 -1.52
N ASN A 186 22.65 -20.12 -0.21
CA ASN A 186 23.47 -20.94 0.69
C ASN A 186 23.01 -22.41 0.70
N GLN A 187 21.70 -22.65 0.75
CA GLN A 187 21.13 -24.00 0.66
C GLN A 187 21.47 -24.67 -0.68
N ASP A 188 21.39 -23.93 -1.79
CA ASP A 188 21.69 -24.48 -3.10
C ASP A 188 23.18 -24.75 -3.31
N MET A 189 24.05 -23.87 -2.82
CA MET A 189 25.51 -24.10 -2.80
C MET A 189 25.85 -25.34 -1.95
N LEU A 190 25.23 -25.49 -0.79
CA LEU A 190 25.42 -26.66 0.06
C LEU A 190 24.92 -27.95 -0.61
N LYS A 191 23.74 -27.92 -1.25
CA LYS A 191 23.22 -29.06 -2.03
C LYS A 191 24.16 -29.44 -3.18
N GLN A 192 24.70 -28.46 -3.88
CA GLN A 192 25.61 -28.69 -5.01
C GLN A 192 26.95 -29.27 -4.53
N PHE A 193 27.48 -28.75 -3.43
CA PHE A 193 28.67 -29.27 -2.78
C PHE A 193 28.48 -30.70 -2.27
N MET A 194 27.33 -31.02 -1.66
CA MET A 194 26.98 -32.38 -1.22
C MET A 194 26.83 -33.36 -2.39
N LYS A 195 26.28 -32.92 -3.53
CA LYS A 195 26.21 -33.74 -4.76
C LYS A 195 27.58 -34.04 -5.35
N GLN A 196 28.49 -33.07 -5.31
CA GLN A 196 29.85 -33.22 -5.83
C GLN A 196 30.79 -33.97 -4.87
N ASN A 197 30.45 -34.04 -3.58
CA ASN A 197 31.23 -34.74 -2.56
C ASN A 197 30.37 -35.79 -1.83
N PRO A 198 30.06 -36.94 -2.47
CA PRO A 198 29.16 -37.97 -1.92
C PRO A 198 29.61 -38.57 -0.58
N HIS A 199 30.91 -38.52 -0.28
CA HIS A 199 31.47 -38.98 0.99
C HIS A 199 31.11 -38.06 2.17
N MET A 200 30.94 -36.76 1.93
CA MET A 200 30.61 -35.77 2.97
C MET A 200 29.10 -35.74 3.27
N ALA A 201 28.26 -36.03 2.27
CA ALA A 201 26.80 -36.17 2.44
C ALA A 201 26.42 -37.31 3.40
N LYS A 202 27.18 -38.43 3.41
CA LYS A 202 26.98 -39.55 4.35
C LYS A 202 27.30 -39.18 5.81
N ASN A 203 28.25 -38.28 6.05
CA ASN A 203 28.62 -37.86 7.40
C ASN A 203 27.69 -36.77 7.96
N PHE A 204 27.13 -35.89 7.13
CA PHE A 204 26.15 -34.88 7.57
C PHE A 204 24.78 -35.48 7.93
N GLY A 205 24.32 -36.51 7.19
CA GLY A 205 23.06 -37.21 7.52
C GLY A 205 23.13 -38.06 8.80
N SER A 206 24.34 -38.44 9.23
CA SER A 206 24.54 -39.33 10.40
C SER A 206 24.65 -38.58 11.73
N ASN A 207 24.92 -37.27 11.74
CA ASN A 207 25.02 -36.44 12.95
C ASN A 207 23.77 -35.62 13.30
N SER A 208 22.72 -35.62 12.46
CA SER A 208 21.45 -34.92 12.78
C SER A 208 20.54 -35.62 13.80
N LYS A 209 21.02 -36.67 14.51
CA LYS A 209 20.28 -37.27 15.62
C LYS A 209 20.52 -36.58 16.97
N MET A 210 21.27 -35.47 17.00
CA MET A 210 21.57 -34.73 18.23
C MET A 210 21.11 -33.28 18.14
N MET A 211 19.79 -33.06 18.06
CA MET A 211 19.08 -31.87 18.58
C MET A 211 17.58 -32.02 18.29
N MET A 212 16.93 -32.90 19.05
CA MET A 212 15.50 -32.74 19.32
C MET A 212 15.39 -31.97 20.64
N PRO A 213 14.71 -30.82 20.70
CA PRO A 213 14.39 -30.18 21.97
C PRO A 213 13.56 -31.16 22.80
N ASN A 214 14.05 -31.43 24.01
CA ASN A 214 13.41 -32.28 24.99
C ASN A 214 12.06 -31.64 25.37
N SER A 215 10.95 -32.19 24.86
CA SER A 215 9.62 -31.84 25.35
C SER A 215 9.47 -32.44 26.74
N ARG A 216 9.96 -31.70 27.75
CA ARG A 216 9.76 -32.03 29.16
C ARG A 216 8.48 -31.34 29.63
N MET A 217 7.49 -32.19 29.91
CA MET A 217 6.25 -31.96 30.66
C MET A 217 6.22 -30.66 31.48
N MET A 218 5.21 -29.82 31.21
CA MET A 218 4.67 -28.89 32.20
C MET A 218 3.84 -29.69 33.21
N VAL A 219 4.22 -29.58 34.48
CA VAL A 219 3.30 -29.42 35.61
C VAL A 219 3.63 -28.06 36.21
#